data_AF-A0A1D6J367-F1
#
_entry.id   AF-A0A1D6J367-F1
#
_cell.length_a   1.000
_cell.length_b   1.000
_cell.length_c   1.000
_cell.angle_alpha   90.00
_cell.angle_beta   90.00
_cell.angle_gamma   90.00
#
_symmetry.space_group_name_H-M   'P 1'
#
loop_
_entity.id
_entity.type
_entity.pdbx_description
1 polymer ?
#
loop_
_entity_poly.entity_id
_entity_poly.type
_entity_poly.pdbx_seq_one_letter_code
_entity_poly.pdbx_strand_id
1 'polypeptide(L)' 'MGRAINKTIMVVELIKRRIVGLHQNTTTGSTDITDMWEPLEEGLLLLETTRHVSMITITLSKKELDTSSIGLS' A
#
# COMPACT_ATOMS: atom_id res chain seq x y z
N MET A 1 -1.72 3.11 6.41
CA MET A 1 -0.68 3.03 5.36
C MET A 1 -0.32 4.37 4.70
N GLY A 2 -1.11 5.45 4.80
CA GLY A 2 -0.81 6.73 4.14
C GLY A 2 0.59 7.33 4.41
N ARG A 3 1.15 7.18 5.62
CA ARG A 3 2.53 7.61 5.92
C ARG A 3 3.61 6.71 5.28
N ALA A 4 3.30 5.46 4.97
CA ALA A 4 4.21 4.50 4.38
C ALA A 4 4.31 4.64 2.85
N ILE A 5 3.25 5.13 2.19
CA ILE A 5 3.21 5.34 0.72
C ILE A 5 4.40 6.20 0.26
N ASN A 6 4.60 7.37 0.88
CA ASN A 6 5.72 8.25 0.53
C ASN A 6 7.07 7.58 0.73
N LYS A 7 7.23 6.79 1.80
CA LYS A 7 8.47 6.04 2.04
C LYS A 7 8.70 4.96 0.98
N THR A 8 7.66 4.24 0.58
CA THR A 8 7.73 3.24 -0.49
C THR A 8 8.17 3.87 -1.81
N ILE A 9 7.60 5.03 -2.17
CA ILE A 9 7.99 5.78 -3.38
C ILE A 9 9.48 6.15 -3.32
N MET A 10 9.94 6.72 -2.20
CA MET A 10 11.36 7.08 -2.03
C MET A 10 12.30 5.88 -2.17
N VAL A 11 11.95 4.73 -1.57
CA VAL A 11 12.77 3.50 -1.68
C VAL A 11 12.82 3.01 -3.13
N VAL A 12 11.70 3.00 -3.84
CA VAL A 12 11.62 2.62 -5.26
C VAL A 12 12.50 3.53 -6.12
N GLU A 13 12.45 4.84 -5.91
CA GLU A 13 13.30 5.79 -6.64
C GLU A 13 14.79 5.54 -6.39
N LEU A 14 15.19 5.27 -5.14
CA LEU A 14 16.58 4.94 -4.81
C LEU A 14 17.04 3.64 -5.48
N ILE A 15 16.19 2.62 -5.54
CA ILE A 15 16.50 1.35 -6.21
C ILE A 15 16.70 1.56 -7.72
N LYS A 16 15.80 2.32 -8.38
CA LYS A 16 15.91 2.62 -9.82
C LYS A 16 17.15 3.44 -10.17
N ARG A 17 17.65 4.28 -9.26
CA ARG A 17 18.92 5.01 -9.44
C ARG A 17 20.15 4.10 -9.38
N ARG A 18 20.09 3.02 -8.59
CA ARG A 18 21.19 2.07 -8.43
C ARG A 18 21.19 0.97 -9.49
N ILE A 19 20.02 0.61 -10.00
CA ILE A 19 19.85 -0.47 -10.96
C ILE A 19 19.10 0.08 -12.18
N VAL A 20 19.87 0.33 -13.25
CA VAL A 20 19.34 0.76 -14.55
C VAL A 20 18.59 -0.38 -15.25
N GLY A 21 17.58 -0.02 -16.04
CA GLY A 21 16.80 -0.99 -16.83
C GLY A 21 15.73 -1.75 -16.06
N LEU A 22 15.23 -1.19 -14.94
CA LEU A 22 14.09 -1.77 -14.22
C LEU A 22 12.76 -1.28 -14.81
N HIS A 23 11.90 -2.23 -15.16
CA HIS A 23 10.48 -2.00 -15.43
C HIS A 23 9.73 -1.85 -14.11
N GLN A 24 8.81 -0.90 -14.05
CA GLN A 24 7.97 -0.64 -12.90
C GLN A 24 6.49 -0.86 -13.26
N ASN A 25 5.79 -1.62 -12.43
CA ASN A 25 4.34 -1.69 -12.44
C ASN A 25 3.82 -1.18 -11.09
N THR A 26 2.82 -0.30 -11.11
CA THR A 26 2.26 0.30 -9.91
C THR A 26 0.76 0.08 -9.90
N THR A 27 0.27 -0.56 -8.84
CA THR A 27 -1.16 -0.72 -8.60
C THR A 27 -1.54 0.00 -7.32
N THR A 28 -2.66 0.70 -7.36
CA THR A 28 -3.28 1.32 -6.20
C THR A 28 -4.53 0.54 -5.83
N GLY A 29 -4.82 0.51 -4.55
CA GLY A 29 -6.01 -0.12 -4.02
C GLY A 29 -6.37 0.48 -2.70
N SER A 30 -7.33 -0.13 -2.03
CA SER A 30 -7.71 0.23 -0.69
C SER A 30 -8.05 -1.00 0.11
N THR A 31 -7.85 -0.89 1.42
CA THR A 31 -8.10 -1.95 2.36
C THR A 31 -8.78 -1.34 3.58
N ASP A 32 -9.79 -2.03 4.08
CA ASP A 32 -10.46 -1.65 5.31
C ASP A 32 -9.68 -2.25 6.49
N ILE A 33 -9.39 -1.41 7.47
CA ILE A 33 -8.77 -1.84 8.72
C ILE A 33 -9.79 -1.62 9.83
N THR A 34 -10.15 -2.73 10.49
CA THR A 34 -11.02 -2.74 11.66
C THR A 34 -10.17 -2.76 12.91
N ASP A 35 -10.25 -1.71 13.71
CA ASP A 35 -9.68 -1.68 15.05
C ASP A 35 -10.79 -2.00 16.07
N MET A 36 -10.50 -2.90 17.01
CA MET A 36 -11.37 -3.20 18.15
C MET A 36 -10.81 -2.51 19.39
N TRP A 37 -11.69 -1.83 20.13
CA TRP A 37 -11.34 -1.13 21.37
C TRP A 37 -12.05 -1.77 22.54
N GLU A 38 -11.28 -2.11 23.57
CA GLU A 38 -11.81 -2.58 24.85
C GLU A 38 -12.45 -1.41 25.61
N PRO A 39 -13.64 -1.59 26.20
CA PRO A 39 -14.26 -0.56 27.01
C PRO A 39 -13.47 -0.30 28.29
N LEU A 40 -13.47 0.96 28.73
CA LEU A 40 -12.80 1.39 29.96
C LEU A 40 -13.57 0.99 31.24
N GLU A 41 -14.86 0.65 31.11
CA GLU A 41 -15.74 0.25 32.23
C GLU A 41 -16.36 -1.13 31.97
N GLU A 42 -16.42 -1.98 33.00
CA GLU A 42 -17.06 -3.30 32.93
C GLU A 42 -18.57 -3.16 32.66
N GLY A 43 -19.04 -3.80 31.59
CA GLY A 43 -20.45 -3.81 31.17
C GLY A 43 -20.76 -3.00 29.91
N LEU A 44 -19.78 -2.28 29.35
CA LEU A 44 -19.92 -1.59 28.07
C LEU A 44 -19.61 -2.51 26.87
N LEU A 45 -20.15 -2.17 25.70
CA LEU A 45 -19.96 -2.95 24.46
C LEU A 45 -18.61 -2.62 23.81
N LEU A 46 -17.99 -3.63 23.20
CA LEU A 46 -16.82 -3.47 22.34
C LEU A 46 -17.09 -2.44 21.25
N LEU A 47 -16.16 -1.51 21.06
CA LEU A 47 -16.25 -0.52 19.99
C LEU A 47 -15.40 -0.97 18.80
N GLU A 48 -16.04 -1.13 17.65
CA GLU A 48 -15.37 -1.39 16.38
C GLU A 48 -15.31 -0.10 15.56
N THR A 49 -14.12 0.24 15.05
CA THR A 49 -13.95 1.34 14.11
C THR A 49 -13.30 0.83 12.83
N THR A 50 -14.01 0.97 11.71
CA THR A 50 -13.49 0.63 10.38
C THR A 50 -12.99 1.89 9.69
N ARG A 51 -11.72 1.88 9.28
CA ARG A 51 -11.13 2.95 8.44
C ARG A 51 -10.79 2.43 7.06
N HIS A 52 -11.11 3.23 6.04
CA HIS A 52 -10.68 2.97 4.67
C HIS A 52 -9.26 3.49 4.47
N VAL A 53 -8.33 2.63 4.07
CA VAL A 53 -6.91 2.99 3.94
C VAL A 53 -6.42 2.69 2.53
N SER A 54 -5.87 3.71 1.87
CA SER A 54 -5.24 3.55 0.56
C SER A 54 -3.95 2.72 0.65
N MET A 55 -3.75 1.86 -0.35
CA MET A 55 -2.60 0.98 -0.51
C MET A 55 -1.95 1.22 -1.87
N ILE A 56 -0.62 1.11 -1.93
CA ILE A 56 0.17 1.13 -3.16
C ILE A 56 1.04 -0.13 -3.20
N THR A 57 1.08 -0.79 -4.35
CA THR A 57 1.96 -1.92 -4.62
C THR A 57 2.81 -1.56 -5.83
N ILE A 58 4.13 -1.64 -5.68
CA ILE A 58 5.08 -1.35 -6.75
C ILE A 58 5.94 -2.59 -6.99
N THR A 59 5.88 -3.11 -8.21
CA THR A 59 6.68 -4.24 -8.67
C THR A 59 7.80 -3.73 -9.57
N LEU A 60 9.05 -4.10 -9.27
CA LEU A 60 10.23 -3.79 -10.09
C LEU A 60 10.80 -5.08 -10.68
N SER A 61 11.07 -5.08 -11.99
CA SER A 61 11.60 -6.26 -12.71
C SER A 61 12.65 -5.87 -13.74
N LYS A 62 13.65 -6.72 -13.94
CA LYS A 62 14.64 -6.59 -15.04
C LYS A 62 14.14 -7.18 -16.36
N LYS A 63 13.13 -8.03 -16.31
CA LYS A 63 12.43 -8.54 -17.49
C LYS A 63 11.21 -7.65 -17.73
N GLU A 64 10.82 -7.51 -18.99
CA GLU A 64 9.56 -6.83 -19.31
C GLU A 64 8.43 -7.44 -18.49
N LEU A 65 7.74 -6.58 -17.74
CA LEU A 65 6.52 -6.96 -17.05
C LEU A 65 5.41 -6.94 -18.10
N ASP A 66 4.52 -7.92 -18.02
CA ASP A 66 3.35 -8.01 -18.88
C ASP A 66 2.58 -6.67 -18.84
N THR A 67 2.49 -6.00 -19.99
CA THR A 67 1.85 -4.69 -20.13
C THR A 67 0.33 -4.77 -20.04
N SER A 68 -0.23 -5.98 -19.93
CA SER A 68 -1.64 -6.23 -19.66
C SER A 68 -2.09 -5.76 -18.28
N SER A 69 -1.15 -5.47 -17.36
CA SER A 69 -1.49 -4.84 -16.09
C SER A 69 -1.90 -3.39 -16.31
N ILE A 70 -3.21 -3.22 -16.48
CA ILE A 70 -3.89 -1.93 -16.51
C ILE A 70 -3.56 -1.21 -15.20
N GLY A 71 -2.56 -0.33 -15.23
CA GLY A 71 -2.57 0.86 -14.39
C GLY A 71 -3.75 1.69 -14.88
N LEU A 72 -4.80 1.75 -14.07
CA LEU A 72 -6.07 2.40 -14.41
C LEU A 72 -5.84 3.79 -15.01
N SER A 73 -6.56 4.07 -16.11
CA SER A 73 -6.71 5.36 -16.79
C SER A 73 -7.01 6.53 -15.86
#